data_AF-A0A1W9VG29-F1
#
_entry.id   AF-A0A1W9VG29-F1
#
_cell.length_a   1.000
_cell.length_b   1.000
_cell.length_c   1.000
_cell.angle_alpha   90.00
_cell.angle_beta   90.00
_cell.angle_gamma   90.00
#
_symmetry.space_group_name_H-M   'P 1'
#
loop_
_entity.id
_entity.type
_entity.pdbx_description
1 polymer ?
#
loop_
_entity_poly.entity_id
_entity_poly.type
_entity_poly.pdbx_seq_one_letter_code
_entity_poly.pdbx_strand_id
1 'polypeptide(L)'
;MIRKKNFSSMRNRNIFPLLIFMLIFLMLGSLLSFRKSSGLFWAEWYPLLIPSSELNDSLISRLNDQCGGGMLYDGNTHYYYTGFNGVLSITAEQLESGEKLLPADPRFDPFINGAQKYFRQDIYSLFYLPAKGSSLQYRRALRDVWNPSWIFPDAGQDYPLLILAMILSLWLLMQSGRSFLPALLLIIYVGSAYYLGAYNILLPGVFSLFLLSLSIRPGNFRAFFSVLLPFSMIFFCMLGLVNTEDCAAVLVIFLSAFFMDISPLKLQKWKEAPRKKGRDHELFIPISLVSVMEWKTDTGQKKQRKNLVPALLQAVLLILVLILSVTENRNLSVPVPMAVVMEDSDWSWDGIAGLEMSTDIPGVPEMLMHRAYQESLPYGGTWHLPLEGESLTLPVYKMEDGELRSSLKVVQTYDQEWLTDFINGISQEGPGLLLRSEAGLPAVTMAIETPGAPSTEGLTALAVFIILGILLSLMSAAGFTGGHSEDYRMRNHLSILRRKQQAA
;
A
#
# COMPACT_ATOMS: atom_id res chain seq x y z
N MET A 1 -47.67 -43.81 -10.43
CA MET A 1 -47.55 -42.51 -11.15
C MET A 1 -46.32 -41.77 -10.61
N ILE A 2 -45.18 -41.88 -11.31
CA ILE A 2 -43.86 -41.43 -10.84
C ILE A 2 -43.67 -39.95 -11.21
N ARG A 3 -43.67 -39.05 -10.22
CA ARG A 3 -43.35 -37.63 -10.42
C ARG A 3 -41.85 -37.48 -10.72
N LYS A 4 -41.49 -37.27 -12.00
CA LYS A 4 -40.18 -36.74 -12.41
C LYS A 4 -39.97 -35.40 -11.68
N LYS A 5 -39.07 -35.36 -10.69
CA LYS A 5 -38.57 -34.11 -10.12
C LYS A 5 -37.66 -33.45 -11.15
N ASN A 6 -38.14 -32.37 -11.76
CA ASN A 6 -37.35 -31.48 -12.60
C ASN A 6 -36.21 -30.86 -11.78
N PHE A 7 -35.02 -31.46 -11.88
CA PHE A 7 -33.80 -31.00 -11.20
C PHE A 7 -32.98 -30.01 -12.06
N SER A 8 -33.51 -29.53 -13.19
CA SER A 8 -32.71 -28.82 -14.20
C SER A 8 -32.66 -27.29 -14.10
N SER A 9 -33.41 -26.61 -13.22
CA SER A 9 -33.48 -25.12 -13.28
C SER A 9 -32.62 -24.34 -12.29
N MET A 10 -31.94 -24.98 -11.33
CA MET A 10 -31.16 -24.24 -10.32
C MET A 10 -29.66 -24.07 -10.64
N ARG A 11 -29.13 -24.68 -11.71
CA ARG A 11 -27.67 -24.81 -11.86
C ARG A 11 -26.95 -23.64 -12.56
N ASN A 12 -27.65 -22.74 -13.26
CA ASN A 12 -26.98 -21.73 -14.11
C ASN A 12 -27.21 -20.25 -13.76
N ARG A 13 -28.12 -19.88 -12.84
CA ARG A 13 -28.42 -18.45 -12.59
C ARG A 13 -27.29 -17.67 -11.88
N ASN A 14 -26.35 -18.35 -11.25
CA ASN A 14 -25.27 -17.69 -10.49
C ASN A 14 -23.91 -17.65 -11.23
N ILE A 15 -23.77 -18.32 -12.37
CA ILE A 15 -22.48 -18.39 -13.10
C ILE A 15 -22.19 -17.08 -13.84
N PHE A 16 -23.22 -16.47 -14.41
CA PHE A 16 -23.08 -15.24 -15.20
C PHE A 16 -22.61 -14.01 -14.40
N PRO A 17 -23.20 -13.66 -13.23
CA PRO A 17 -22.67 -12.56 -12.41
C PRO A 17 -21.26 -12.84 -11.87
N LEU A 18 -20.91 -14.12 -11.66
CA LEU A 18 -19.58 -14.52 -11.23
C LEU A 18 -18.52 -14.29 -12.32
N LEU A 19 -18.85 -14.59 -13.58
CA LEU A 19 -17.98 -14.31 -14.74
C LEU A 19 -17.80 -12.81 -14.97
N ILE A 20 -18.88 -12.02 -14.92
CA ILE A 20 -18.79 -10.56 -15.06
C ILE A 20 -17.94 -9.96 -13.94
N PHE A 21 -18.14 -10.41 -12.70
CA PHE A 21 -17.35 -9.95 -11.58
C PHE A 21 -15.87 -10.30 -11.74
N MET A 22 -15.54 -11.54 -12.15
CA MET A 22 -14.17 -11.94 -12.42
C MET A 22 -13.51 -11.07 -13.50
N LEU A 23 -14.26 -10.68 -14.53
CA LEU A 23 -13.77 -9.91 -15.66
C LEU A 23 -13.56 -8.43 -15.28
N ILE A 24 -14.48 -7.82 -14.54
CA ILE A 24 -14.30 -6.46 -13.97
C ILE A 24 -13.08 -6.45 -13.05
N PHE A 25 -12.91 -7.48 -12.24
CA PHE A 25 -11.83 -7.56 -11.27
C PHE A 25 -10.47 -7.84 -11.92
N LEU A 26 -10.41 -8.67 -12.96
CA LEU A 26 -9.22 -8.82 -13.81
C LEU A 26 -8.86 -7.50 -14.51
N MET A 27 -9.87 -6.75 -14.99
CA MET A 27 -9.65 -5.42 -15.55
C MET A 27 -9.12 -4.45 -14.48
N LEU A 28 -9.71 -4.42 -13.27
CA LEU A 28 -9.25 -3.55 -12.19
C LEU A 28 -7.84 -3.90 -11.73
N GLY A 29 -7.53 -5.19 -11.54
CA GLY A 29 -6.18 -5.66 -11.21
C GLY A 29 -5.16 -5.34 -12.30
N SER A 30 -5.55 -5.41 -13.57
CA SER A 30 -4.71 -4.98 -14.69
C SER A 30 -4.47 -3.48 -14.66
N LEU A 31 -5.51 -2.66 -14.46
CA LEU A 31 -5.40 -1.20 -14.35
C LEU A 31 -4.52 -0.77 -13.16
N LEU A 32 -4.62 -1.47 -12.03
CA LEU A 32 -3.77 -1.26 -10.86
C LEU A 32 -2.30 -1.61 -11.15
N SER A 33 -2.05 -2.63 -11.98
CA SER A 33 -0.68 -3.02 -12.39
C SER A 33 -0.02 -2.04 -13.36
N PHE A 34 -0.80 -1.13 -13.97
CA PHE A 34 -0.32 -0.14 -14.95
C PHE A 34 -0.08 1.25 -14.36
N ARG A 35 -0.40 1.51 -13.09
CA ARG A 35 -0.09 2.80 -12.49
C ARG A 35 1.43 2.91 -12.31
N LYS A 36 2.01 4.01 -12.80
CA LYS A 36 3.40 4.39 -12.51
C LYS A 36 3.46 4.64 -11.01
N SER A 37 3.95 3.68 -10.24
CA SER A 37 4.31 3.90 -8.85
C SER A 37 5.64 4.65 -8.86
N SER A 38 5.72 5.76 -8.14
CA SER A 38 7.02 6.24 -7.68
C SER A 38 7.69 5.09 -6.91
N GLY A 39 9.01 4.96 -6.97
CA GLY A 39 9.71 4.02 -6.09
C GLY A 39 9.39 4.36 -4.63
N LEU A 40 9.37 3.35 -3.76
CA LEU A 40 9.11 3.59 -2.34
C LEU A 40 10.29 4.28 -1.69
N PHE A 41 11.48 3.89 -2.14
CA PHE A 41 12.73 4.44 -1.67
C PHE A 41 13.05 5.72 -2.42
N TRP A 42 13.06 5.68 -3.75
CA TRP A 42 13.44 6.81 -4.59
C TRP A 42 12.31 7.14 -5.56
N ALA A 43 11.93 8.40 -5.68
CA ALA A 43 10.74 8.81 -6.43
C ALA A 43 10.74 8.29 -7.87
N GLU A 44 11.90 8.30 -8.53
CA GLU A 44 12.05 7.85 -9.92
C GLU A 44 12.90 6.59 -10.10
N TRP A 45 13.19 5.85 -9.02
CA TRP A 45 14.08 4.68 -9.09
C TRP A 45 13.61 3.52 -8.23
N TYR A 46 13.81 2.30 -8.73
CA TYR A 46 13.62 1.09 -7.96
C TYR A 46 14.97 0.43 -7.68
N PRO A 47 15.39 0.23 -6.41
CA PRO A 47 16.62 -0.46 -6.09
C PRO A 47 16.45 -1.97 -6.32
N LEU A 48 17.44 -2.58 -6.96
CA LEU A 48 17.58 -4.02 -7.15
C LEU A 48 18.91 -4.44 -6.52
N LEU A 49 18.84 -5.32 -5.52
CA LEU A 49 20.01 -5.81 -4.80
C LEU A 49 20.41 -7.16 -5.39
N ILE A 50 21.64 -7.24 -5.87
CA ILE A 50 22.23 -8.45 -6.43
C ILE A 50 23.46 -8.81 -5.62
N PRO A 51 23.61 -10.06 -5.12
CA PRO A 51 24.83 -10.46 -4.44
C PRO A 51 26.06 -10.21 -5.31
N SER A 52 27.07 -9.51 -4.80
CA SER A 52 28.24 -9.12 -5.59
C SER A 52 28.98 -10.33 -6.18
N SER A 53 28.91 -11.49 -5.51
CA SER A 53 29.46 -12.76 -6.01
C SER A 53 28.80 -13.31 -7.29
N GLU A 54 27.60 -12.84 -7.64
CA GLU A 54 26.88 -13.27 -8.84
C GLU A 54 27.09 -12.33 -10.04
N LEU A 55 27.71 -11.17 -9.81
CA LEU A 55 27.91 -10.17 -10.83
C LEU A 55 28.97 -10.60 -11.83
N ASN A 56 28.63 -10.44 -13.10
CA ASN A 56 29.55 -10.56 -14.22
C ASN A 56 29.07 -9.62 -15.34
N ASP A 57 29.99 -9.23 -16.23
CA ASP A 57 29.71 -8.27 -17.30
C ASP A 57 28.54 -8.70 -18.22
N SER A 58 28.42 -10.01 -18.47
CA SER A 58 27.31 -10.54 -19.27
C SER A 58 25.96 -10.34 -18.58
N LEU A 59 25.90 -10.48 -17.26
CA LEU A 59 24.68 -10.26 -16.49
C LEU A 59 24.32 -8.78 -16.51
N ILE A 60 25.29 -7.90 -16.24
CA ILE A 60 25.10 -6.45 -16.23
C ILE A 60 24.61 -5.95 -17.59
N SER A 61 25.22 -6.41 -18.69
CA SER A 61 24.77 -6.08 -20.05
C SER A 61 23.32 -6.51 -20.29
N ARG A 62 22.96 -7.75 -19.92
CA ARG A 62 21.58 -8.24 -20.09
C ARG A 62 20.59 -7.47 -19.23
N LEU A 63 20.95 -7.12 -17.99
CA LEU A 63 20.14 -6.29 -17.11
C LEU A 63 19.88 -4.93 -17.75
N ASN A 64 20.93 -4.26 -18.23
CA ASN A 64 20.81 -2.97 -18.88
C ASN A 64 19.92 -3.03 -20.13
N ASP A 65 20.09 -4.06 -20.96
CA ASP A 65 19.29 -4.28 -22.17
C ASP A 65 17.81 -4.54 -21.85
N GLN A 66 17.53 -5.42 -20.88
CA GLN A 66 16.16 -5.79 -20.47
C GLN A 66 15.42 -4.65 -19.77
N CYS A 67 16.15 -3.77 -19.09
CA CYS A 67 15.60 -2.62 -18.37
C CYS A 67 15.42 -1.37 -19.25
N GLY A 68 15.74 -1.46 -20.55
CA GLY A 68 15.58 -0.35 -21.50
C GLY A 68 16.67 0.73 -21.39
N GLY A 69 17.81 0.39 -20.80
CA GLY A 69 18.93 1.30 -20.56
C GLY A 69 18.69 2.30 -19.42
N GLY A 70 19.75 3.03 -19.05
CA GLY A 70 19.70 4.08 -18.02
C GLY A 70 19.57 3.55 -16.60
N MET A 71 19.90 2.27 -16.37
CA MET A 71 20.12 1.74 -15.02
C MET A 71 21.34 2.41 -14.41
N LEU A 72 21.28 2.85 -13.16
CA LEU A 72 22.45 3.34 -12.42
C LEU A 72 23.02 2.23 -11.55
N TYR A 73 24.34 2.08 -11.59
CA TYR A 73 25.08 1.15 -10.74
C TYR A 73 26.52 1.62 -10.62
N ASP A 74 27.30 0.89 -9.82
CA ASP A 74 28.69 1.22 -9.50
C ASP A 74 29.59 1.41 -10.74
N GLY A 75 29.43 0.56 -11.75
CA GLY A 75 30.31 0.50 -12.92
C GLY A 75 30.03 1.57 -13.99
N ASN A 76 28.83 2.18 -14.00
CA ASN A 76 28.51 3.28 -14.91
C ASN A 76 28.32 4.63 -14.21
N THR A 77 28.61 4.68 -12.91
CA THR A 77 28.60 5.91 -12.13
C THR A 77 29.99 6.52 -12.15
N HIS A 78 30.07 7.79 -12.57
CA HIS A 78 31.31 8.55 -12.60
C HIS A 78 31.40 9.52 -11.43
N TYR A 79 32.54 9.51 -10.75
CA TYR A 79 32.94 10.50 -9.76
C TYR A 79 33.96 11.44 -10.41
N TYR A 80 33.75 12.74 -10.24
CA TYR A 80 34.56 13.76 -10.87
C TYR A 80 35.61 14.29 -9.88
N TYR A 81 36.82 14.52 -10.33
CA TYR A 81 37.87 15.09 -9.49
C TYR A 81 38.83 15.93 -10.34
N THR A 82 39.50 16.90 -9.73
CA THR A 82 40.39 17.81 -10.46
C THR A 82 41.76 17.16 -10.63
N GLY A 83 42.15 16.91 -11.89
CA GLY A 83 43.51 16.56 -12.28
C GLY A 83 44.32 17.80 -12.68
N PHE A 84 45.62 17.61 -12.90
CA PHE A 84 46.53 18.68 -13.35
C PHE A 84 46.10 19.33 -14.68
N ASN A 85 45.49 18.56 -15.57
CA ASN A 85 45.11 18.99 -16.92
C ASN A 85 43.61 19.24 -17.08
N GLY A 86 42.85 19.29 -15.98
CA GLY A 86 41.40 19.50 -16.00
C GLY A 86 40.63 18.47 -15.17
N VAL A 87 39.31 18.48 -15.33
CA VAL A 87 38.40 17.56 -14.62
C VAL A 87 38.55 16.15 -15.20
N LEU A 88 38.83 15.20 -14.32
CA LEU A 88 38.90 13.78 -14.62
C LEU A 88 37.68 13.08 -14.03
N SER A 89 37.34 11.91 -14.56
CA SER A 89 36.31 11.04 -14.00
C SER A 89 36.88 9.65 -13.68
N ILE A 90 36.33 9.03 -12.64
CA ILE A 90 36.65 7.67 -12.21
C ILE A 90 35.35 6.93 -11.89
N THR A 91 35.26 5.64 -12.23
CA THR A 91 34.13 4.81 -11.80
C THR A 91 34.38 4.27 -10.39
N ALA A 92 33.35 3.87 -9.65
CA ALA A 92 33.58 3.32 -8.32
C ALA A 92 34.38 2.00 -8.35
N GLU A 93 34.24 1.20 -9.40
CA GLU A 93 35.08 0.02 -9.63
C GLU A 93 36.58 0.40 -9.74
N GLN A 94 36.90 1.44 -10.51
CA GLN A 94 38.27 1.95 -10.63
C GLN A 94 38.79 2.60 -9.34
N LEU A 95 37.88 3.11 -8.52
CA LEU A 95 38.19 3.69 -7.22
C LEU A 95 38.59 2.60 -6.23
N GLU A 96 37.89 1.46 -6.23
CA GLU A 96 38.18 0.31 -5.38
C GLU A 96 39.51 -0.37 -5.75
N SER A 97 39.83 -0.47 -7.04
CA SER A 97 41.13 -1.03 -7.46
C SER A 97 42.32 -0.20 -6.98
N GLY A 98 42.09 1.08 -6.61
CA GLY A 98 43.12 2.01 -6.18
C GLY A 98 44.12 2.39 -7.29
N GLU A 99 43.86 2.00 -8.55
CA GLU A 99 44.81 2.20 -9.65
C GLU A 99 44.95 3.68 -10.05
N LYS A 100 43.86 4.44 -9.97
CA LYS A 100 43.82 5.83 -10.43
C LYS A 100 43.86 6.85 -9.29
N LEU A 101 43.24 6.53 -8.16
CA LEU A 101 43.12 7.43 -7.03
C LEU A 101 43.33 6.64 -5.74
N LEU A 102 44.48 6.86 -5.09
CA LEU A 102 44.83 6.18 -3.85
C LEU A 102 44.09 6.85 -2.67
N PRO A 103 43.74 6.11 -1.61
CA PRO A 103 43.11 6.69 -0.42
C PRO A 103 43.94 7.79 0.28
N ALA A 104 45.25 7.83 0.04
CA ALA A 104 46.14 8.87 0.57
C ALA A 104 46.22 10.13 -0.32
N ASP A 105 45.63 10.09 -1.51
CA ASP A 105 45.57 11.24 -2.41
C ASP A 105 44.60 12.29 -1.84
N PRO A 106 44.98 13.57 -1.73
CA PRO A 106 44.07 14.60 -1.19
C PRO A 106 42.80 14.77 -2.03
N ARG A 107 42.77 14.29 -3.28
CA ARG A 107 41.57 14.27 -4.13
C ARG A 107 40.61 13.15 -3.76
N PHE A 108 41.05 12.15 -2.99
CA PHE A 108 40.18 11.14 -2.38
C PHE A 108 39.56 11.73 -1.12
N ASP A 109 38.52 12.54 -1.31
CA ASP A 109 37.86 13.26 -0.23
C ASP A 109 36.72 12.45 0.43
N PRO A 110 36.13 12.95 1.54
CA PRO A 110 35.08 12.24 2.25
C PRO A 110 33.85 11.88 1.40
N PHE A 111 33.50 12.71 0.40
CA PHE A 111 32.39 12.40 -0.50
C PHE A 111 32.73 11.20 -1.37
N ILE A 112 33.88 11.19 -2.05
CA ILE A 112 34.31 10.06 -2.88
C ILE A 112 34.31 8.75 -2.09
N ASN A 113 34.80 8.78 -0.85
CA ASN A 113 34.81 7.63 0.05
C ASN A 113 33.39 7.15 0.41
N GLY A 114 32.48 8.08 0.74
CA GLY A 114 31.12 7.73 1.13
C GLY A 114 30.20 7.38 -0.03
N ALA A 115 30.45 7.93 -1.23
CA ALA A 115 29.53 7.85 -2.35
C ALA A 115 29.45 6.45 -3.00
N GLN A 116 30.42 5.57 -2.73
CA GLN A 116 30.35 4.15 -3.11
C GLN A 116 29.20 3.42 -2.37
N LYS A 117 28.83 3.88 -1.16
CA LYS A 117 27.75 3.26 -0.36
C LYS A 117 26.37 3.40 -0.99
N TYR A 118 26.19 4.27 -1.99
CA TYR A 118 24.96 4.28 -2.80
C TYR A 118 24.79 2.97 -3.57
N PHE A 119 25.88 2.37 -4.05
CA PHE A 119 25.82 1.23 -4.96
C PHE A 119 26.27 -0.09 -4.33
N ARG A 120 26.75 -0.06 -3.08
CA ARG A 120 27.30 -1.24 -2.39
C ARG A 120 26.88 -1.27 -0.94
N GLN A 121 26.34 -2.40 -0.51
CA GLN A 121 25.89 -2.65 0.85
C GLN A 121 26.17 -4.09 1.26
N ASP A 122 27.07 -4.28 2.24
CA ASP A 122 27.54 -5.58 2.70
C ASP A 122 28.00 -6.50 1.55
N ILE A 123 27.20 -7.52 1.24
CA ILE A 123 27.45 -8.52 0.19
C ILE A 123 26.67 -8.23 -1.10
N TYR A 124 25.92 -7.14 -1.16
CA TYR A 124 25.05 -6.76 -2.26
C TYR A 124 25.60 -5.54 -3.00
N SER A 125 25.46 -5.58 -4.32
CA SER A 125 25.54 -4.40 -5.16
C SER A 125 24.13 -3.94 -5.53
N LEU A 126 23.93 -2.64 -5.48
CA LEU A 126 22.65 -1.99 -5.73
C LEU A 126 22.62 -1.46 -7.16
N PHE A 127 21.55 -1.81 -7.86
CA PHE A 127 21.22 -1.32 -9.18
C PHE A 127 19.95 -0.50 -9.08
N TYR A 128 19.96 0.73 -9.54
CA TYR A 128 18.77 1.57 -9.58
C TYR A 128 18.16 1.49 -10.97
N LEU A 129 16.99 0.86 -11.04
CA LEU A 129 16.19 0.76 -12.25
C LEU A 129 15.32 2.01 -12.38
N PRO A 130 15.29 2.70 -13.53
CA PRO A 130 14.47 3.89 -13.67
C PRO A 130 12.98 3.54 -13.54
N ALA A 131 12.17 4.34 -12.85
CA ALA A 131 10.73 4.11 -12.66
C ALA A 131 9.90 4.46 -13.93
N LYS A 132 10.40 4.10 -15.12
CA LYS A 132 9.69 4.24 -16.40
C LYS A 132 8.58 3.20 -16.55
N GLY A 133 8.80 2.00 -16.02
CA GLY A 133 7.83 0.90 -15.93
C GLY A 133 7.35 0.67 -14.50
N SER A 134 6.43 -0.29 -14.29
CA SER A 134 6.09 -0.76 -12.93
C SER A 134 7.09 -1.83 -12.45
N SER A 135 7.24 -2.00 -11.12
CA SER A 135 8.09 -3.04 -10.53
C SER A 135 7.77 -4.44 -11.08
N LEU A 136 6.48 -4.73 -11.33
CA LEU A 136 6.03 -5.98 -11.97
C LEU A 136 6.52 -6.13 -13.42
N GLN A 137 6.60 -5.03 -14.19
CA GLN A 137 7.16 -5.06 -15.54
C GLN A 137 8.64 -5.40 -15.51
N TYR A 138 9.41 -4.79 -14.60
CA TYR A 138 10.81 -5.14 -14.38
C TYR A 138 10.96 -6.60 -13.97
N ARG A 139 10.14 -7.09 -13.02
CA ARG A 139 10.16 -8.50 -12.62
C ARG A 139 9.86 -9.47 -13.76
N ARG A 140 8.96 -9.09 -14.68
CA ARG A 140 8.68 -9.88 -15.89
C ARG A 140 9.83 -9.82 -16.90
N ALA A 141 10.41 -8.65 -17.12
CA ALA A 141 11.55 -8.45 -18.02
C ALA A 141 12.78 -9.23 -17.53
N LEU A 142 13.00 -9.23 -16.22
CA LEU A 142 14.11 -9.92 -15.55
C LEU A 142 13.87 -11.41 -15.34
N ARG A 143 12.72 -11.97 -15.73
CA ARG A 143 12.33 -13.36 -15.42
C ARG A 143 13.37 -14.40 -15.84
N ASP A 144 14.03 -14.18 -16.98
CA ASP A 144 14.98 -15.14 -17.55
C ASP A 144 16.37 -15.06 -16.91
N VAL A 145 16.67 -13.95 -16.22
CA VAL A 145 17.93 -13.74 -15.49
C VAL A 145 17.76 -13.78 -13.98
N TRP A 146 16.51 -13.83 -13.50
CA TRP A 146 16.17 -13.74 -12.09
C TRP A 146 16.75 -14.89 -11.27
N ASN A 147 17.47 -14.54 -10.20
CA ASN A 147 17.92 -15.49 -9.19
C ASN A 147 17.11 -15.28 -7.89
N PRO A 148 16.65 -16.35 -7.22
CA PRO A 148 16.04 -16.25 -5.89
C PRO A 148 16.86 -15.52 -4.82
N SER A 149 18.18 -15.38 -5.00
CA SER A 149 19.05 -14.61 -4.11
C SER A 149 18.92 -13.10 -4.26
N TRP A 150 18.39 -12.62 -5.38
CA TRP A 150 18.20 -11.20 -5.64
C TRP A 150 17.05 -10.66 -4.83
N ILE A 151 17.19 -9.41 -4.39
CA ILE A 151 16.17 -8.76 -3.60
C ILE A 151 15.71 -7.52 -4.35
N PHE A 152 14.40 -7.42 -4.52
CA PHE A 152 13.77 -6.27 -5.12
C PHE A 152 12.82 -5.64 -4.09
N PRO A 153 13.31 -4.71 -3.25
CA PRO A 153 12.56 -4.16 -2.12
C PRO A 153 11.18 -3.61 -2.53
N ASP A 154 11.12 -2.91 -3.67
CA ASP A 154 9.88 -2.36 -4.21
C ASP A 154 8.92 -3.40 -4.80
N ALA A 155 9.35 -4.65 -4.99
CA ALA A 155 8.47 -5.72 -5.46
C ALA A 155 7.56 -6.29 -4.35
N GLY A 156 7.87 -6.01 -3.07
CA GLY A 156 7.05 -6.44 -1.92
C GLY A 156 5.63 -5.86 -1.91
N GLN A 157 5.37 -4.83 -2.71
CA GLN A 157 4.05 -4.26 -2.93
C GLN A 157 3.25 -4.92 -4.06
N ASP A 158 3.75 -5.99 -4.66
CA ASP A 158 2.89 -6.83 -5.47
C ASP A 158 2.00 -7.62 -4.51
N TYR A 159 0.73 -7.24 -4.41
CA TYR A 159 -0.29 -7.83 -3.53
C TYR A 159 -1.18 -8.91 -4.20
N PRO A 160 -0.73 -9.76 -5.16
CA PRO A 160 -1.62 -10.73 -5.78
C PRO A 160 -2.16 -11.73 -4.75
N LEU A 161 -1.48 -11.95 -3.62
CA LEU A 161 -1.96 -12.76 -2.49
C LEU A 161 -3.11 -12.08 -1.71
N LEU A 162 -3.04 -10.78 -1.42
CA LEU A 162 -4.13 -10.04 -0.78
C LEU A 162 -5.35 -9.97 -1.71
N ILE A 163 -5.09 -9.70 -3.00
CA ILE A 163 -6.08 -9.70 -4.06
C ILE A 163 -6.73 -11.09 -4.20
N LEU A 164 -5.94 -12.17 -4.18
CA LEU A 164 -6.43 -13.55 -4.20
C LEU A 164 -7.25 -13.88 -2.94
N ALA A 165 -6.81 -13.43 -1.76
CA ALA A 165 -7.53 -13.60 -0.51
C ALA A 165 -8.87 -12.85 -0.52
N MET A 166 -8.91 -11.64 -1.08
CA MET A 166 -10.13 -10.87 -1.33
C MET A 166 -11.06 -11.60 -2.31
N ILE A 167 -10.54 -12.09 -3.45
CA ILE A 167 -11.33 -12.88 -4.42
C ILE A 167 -11.92 -14.13 -3.77
N LEU A 168 -11.14 -14.84 -2.96
CA LEU A 168 -11.56 -16.11 -2.37
C LEU A 168 -12.57 -15.92 -1.23
N SER A 169 -12.41 -14.87 -0.43
CA SER A 169 -13.39 -14.46 0.58
C SER A 169 -14.70 -13.98 -0.06
N LEU A 170 -14.63 -13.26 -1.19
CA LEU A 170 -15.77 -12.95 -2.07
C LEU A 170 -16.51 -14.19 -2.55
N TRP A 171 -15.75 -15.15 -3.09
CA TRP A 171 -16.30 -16.37 -3.65
C TRP A 171 -17.04 -17.19 -2.58
N LEU A 172 -16.46 -17.28 -1.37
CA LEU A 172 -17.08 -17.93 -0.22
C LEU A 172 -18.36 -17.19 0.23
N LEU A 173 -18.36 -15.86 0.23
CA LEU A 173 -19.54 -15.05 0.57
C LEU A 173 -20.64 -15.18 -0.50
N MET A 174 -20.30 -15.27 -1.79
CA MET A 174 -21.23 -15.50 -2.89
C MET A 174 -22.02 -16.81 -2.74
N GLN A 175 -21.41 -17.86 -2.18
CA GLN A 175 -22.11 -19.13 -1.95
C GLN A 175 -23.23 -19.03 -0.90
N SER A 176 -23.23 -17.99 -0.06
CA SER A 176 -24.23 -17.80 1.01
C SER A 176 -25.55 -17.15 0.54
N GLY A 177 -25.65 -16.70 -0.72
CA GLY A 177 -26.89 -16.33 -1.41
C GLY A 177 -27.61 -15.05 -0.96
N ARG A 178 -27.42 -14.56 0.27
CA ARG A 178 -28.04 -13.30 0.76
C ARG A 178 -27.04 -12.18 1.06
N SER A 179 -25.74 -12.49 1.10
CA SER A 179 -24.69 -11.57 1.55
C SER A 179 -23.92 -10.92 0.39
N PHE A 180 -24.31 -11.16 -0.87
CA PHE A 180 -23.52 -10.78 -2.05
C PHE A 180 -23.37 -9.26 -2.22
N LEU A 181 -24.48 -8.51 -2.16
CA LEU A 181 -24.46 -7.06 -2.37
C LEU A 181 -23.62 -6.30 -1.31
N PRO A 182 -23.80 -6.54 0.02
CA PRO A 182 -22.97 -5.88 1.01
C PRO A 182 -21.50 -6.34 0.95
N ALA A 183 -21.24 -7.60 0.60
CA ALA A 183 -19.88 -8.05 0.33
C ALA A 183 -19.29 -7.25 -0.83
N LEU A 184 -19.93 -7.21 -2.00
CA LEU A 184 -19.46 -6.47 -3.18
C LEU A 184 -19.14 -5.00 -2.89
N LEU A 185 -20.01 -4.31 -2.15
CA LEU A 185 -19.80 -2.92 -1.73
C LEU A 185 -18.59 -2.78 -0.80
N LEU A 186 -18.32 -3.77 0.07
CA LEU A 186 -17.11 -3.86 0.90
C LEU A 186 -15.87 -3.87 0.05
N ILE A 187 -15.83 -4.66 -1.02
CA ILE A 187 -14.64 -4.74 -1.89
C ILE A 187 -14.47 -3.48 -2.70
N ILE A 188 -15.55 -2.90 -3.23
CA ILE A 188 -15.44 -1.65 -3.96
C ILE A 188 -14.90 -0.56 -3.02
N TYR A 189 -15.44 -0.48 -1.81
CA TYR A 189 -15.00 0.48 -0.81
C TYR A 189 -13.55 0.24 -0.36
N VAL A 190 -13.21 -1.00 0.00
CA VAL A 190 -11.86 -1.40 0.41
C VAL A 190 -10.86 -1.19 -0.70
N GLY A 191 -11.19 -1.62 -1.91
CA GLY A 191 -10.38 -1.39 -3.10
C GLY A 191 -10.20 0.09 -3.39
N SER A 192 -11.23 0.93 -3.21
CA SER A 192 -11.14 2.39 -3.41
C SER A 192 -10.35 3.10 -2.30
N ALA A 193 -10.53 2.73 -1.04
CA ALA A 193 -9.81 3.32 0.08
C ALA A 193 -8.31 2.95 0.01
N TYR A 194 -8.02 1.71 -0.38
CA TYR A 194 -6.67 1.26 -0.68
C TYR A 194 -6.06 2.01 -1.88
N TYR A 195 -6.82 2.18 -2.98
CA TYR A 195 -6.37 2.93 -4.17
C TYR A 195 -5.98 4.39 -3.89
N LEU A 196 -6.61 5.00 -2.90
CA LEU A 196 -6.33 6.37 -2.47
C LEU A 196 -5.21 6.47 -1.41
N GLY A 197 -4.60 5.35 -1.00
CA GLY A 197 -3.64 5.33 0.12
C GLY A 197 -4.28 5.68 1.47
N ALA A 198 -5.61 5.64 1.53
CA ALA A 198 -6.39 6.06 2.69
C ALA A 198 -6.64 4.86 3.61
N TYR A 199 -5.57 4.24 4.10
CA TYR A 199 -5.64 3.06 4.97
C TYR A 199 -6.46 3.30 6.24
N ASN A 200 -6.45 4.54 6.71
CA ASN A 200 -7.23 5.01 7.85
C ASN A 200 -8.75 4.91 7.64
N ILE A 201 -9.20 4.85 6.38
CA ILE A 201 -10.61 4.77 5.98
C ILE A 201 -11.07 3.31 5.80
N LEU A 202 -10.13 2.36 5.65
CA LEU A 202 -10.45 0.95 5.44
C LEU A 202 -11.19 0.32 6.61
N LEU A 203 -10.66 0.47 7.82
CA LEU A 203 -11.23 -0.11 9.03
C LEU A 203 -12.64 0.47 9.33
N PRO A 204 -12.85 1.80 9.26
CA PRO A 204 -14.16 2.46 9.25
C PRO A 204 -15.21 1.86 8.32
N GLY A 205 -14.91 1.76 7.02
CA GLY A 205 -15.93 1.32 6.08
C GLY A 205 -16.11 -0.18 6.04
N VAL A 206 -15.06 -0.96 6.36
CA VAL A 206 -15.22 -2.40 6.58
C VAL A 206 -16.17 -2.66 7.74
N PHE A 207 -16.00 -1.92 8.84
CA PHE A 207 -16.89 -1.97 9.98
C PHE A 207 -18.31 -1.48 9.63
N SER A 208 -18.43 -0.37 8.90
CA SER A 208 -19.74 0.18 8.50
C SER A 208 -20.53 -0.78 7.62
N LEU A 209 -19.87 -1.47 6.69
CA LEU A 209 -20.49 -2.45 5.80
C LEU A 209 -20.76 -3.78 6.50
N PHE A 210 -19.94 -4.17 7.48
CA PHE A 210 -20.27 -5.25 8.41
C PHE A 210 -21.56 -4.95 9.16
N LEU A 211 -21.67 -3.75 9.72
CA LEU A 211 -22.89 -3.30 10.40
C LEU A 211 -24.08 -3.29 9.45
N LEU A 212 -23.90 -2.81 8.22
CA LEU A 212 -24.92 -2.82 7.18
C LEU A 212 -25.36 -4.26 6.81
N SER A 213 -24.45 -5.23 6.85
CA SER A 213 -24.77 -6.65 6.62
C SER A 213 -25.58 -7.27 7.77
N LEU A 214 -25.32 -6.87 9.02
CA LEU A 214 -26.09 -7.29 10.20
C LEU A 214 -27.48 -6.63 10.23
N SER A 215 -27.55 -5.39 9.75
CA SER A 215 -28.72 -4.53 9.62
C SER A 215 -29.81 -5.06 8.68
N ILE A 216 -29.48 -5.91 7.70
CA ILE A 216 -30.46 -6.50 6.77
C ILE A 216 -31.42 -7.50 7.47
N ARG A 217 -31.22 -7.80 8.76
CA ARG A 217 -32.13 -8.67 9.54
C ARG A 217 -33.31 -7.88 10.16
N PRO A 218 -34.57 -8.20 9.78
CA PRO A 218 -35.73 -7.51 10.34
C PRO A 218 -35.93 -7.88 11.83
N GLY A 219 -35.93 -6.89 12.72
CA GLY A 219 -36.41 -7.07 14.11
C GLY A 219 -35.71 -6.23 15.19
N ASN A 220 -34.38 -6.08 15.14
CA ASN A 220 -33.59 -5.50 16.25
C ASN A 220 -32.71 -4.30 15.88
N PHE A 221 -32.94 -3.71 14.71
CA PHE A 221 -32.10 -2.65 14.14
C PHE A 221 -31.88 -1.46 15.09
N ARG A 222 -32.94 -0.96 15.74
CA ARG A 222 -32.86 0.24 16.60
C ARG A 222 -32.03 0.04 17.87
N ALA A 223 -32.18 -1.09 18.56
CA ALA A 223 -31.46 -1.38 19.80
C ALA A 223 -29.97 -1.65 19.55
N PHE A 224 -29.65 -2.27 18.41
CA PHE A 224 -28.27 -2.52 18.01
C PHE A 224 -27.56 -1.22 17.62
N PHE A 225 -28.21 -0.35 16.83
CA PHE A 225 -27.65 0.94 16.43
C PHE A 225 -27.45 1.91 17.61
N SER A 226 -28.37 1.93 18.59
CA SER A 226 -28.25 2.81 19.76
C SER A 226 -27.08 2.46 20.68
N VAL A 227 -26.64 1.20 20.69
CA VAL A 227 -25.49 0.75 21.49
C VAL A 227 -24.18 0.90 20.71
N LEU A 228 -24.21 0.70 19.39
CA LEU A 228 -22.98 0.54 18.61
C LEU A 228 -22.46 1.85 18.02
N LEU A 229 -23.34 2.83 17.75
CA LEU A 229 -22.97 4.18 17.32
C LEU A 229 -22.08 4.95 18.33
N PRO A 230 -22.34 4.91 19.65
CA PRO A 230 -21.41 5.51 20.61
C PRO A 230 -20.09 4.72 20.70
N PHE A 231 -20.10 3.40 20.54
CA PHE A 231 -18.86 2.60 20.53
C PHE A 231 -18.00 2.87 19.29
N SER A 232 -18.60 3.01 18.11
CA SER A 232 -17.85 3.42 16.93
C SER A 232 -17.32 4.84 17.09
N MET A 233 -18.12 5.79 17.56
CA MET A 233 -17.65 7.16 17.83
C MET A 233 -16.49 7.20 18.84
N ILE A 234 -16.59 6.48 19.96
CA ILE A 234 -15.52 6.39 20.96
C ILE A 234 -14.27 5.73 20.35
N PHE A 235 -14.42 4.67 19.57
CA PHE A 235 -13.31 3.99 18.90
C PHE A 235 -12.60 4.89 17.87
N PHE A 236 -13.36 5.68 17.10
CA PHE A 236 -12.83 6.67 16.18
C PHE A 236 -12.13 7.83 16.89
N CYS A 237 -12.71 8.36 17.98
CA CYS A 237 -12.07 9.38 18.80
C CYS A 237 -10.76 8.87 19.45
N MET A 238 -10.73 7.60 19.86
CA MET A 238 -9.55 6.96 20.49
C MET A 238 -8.42 6.68 19.49
N LEU A 239 -8.72 6.49 18.21
CA LEU A 239 -7.71 6.26 17.16
C LEU A 239 -7.02 7.54 16.67
N GLY A 240 -7.41 8.74 17.14
CA GLY A 240 -6.75 9.99 16.79
C GLY A 240 -6.86 10.42 15.32
N LEU A 241 -7.68 9.73 14.51
CA LEU A 241 -7.84 9.90 13.06
C LEU A 241 -8.76 11.07 12.68
N VAL A 242 -8.61 12.24 13.30
CA VAL A 242 -9.54 13.37 13.09
C VAL A 242 -8.94 14.40 12.13
N ASN A 243 -9.00 14.09 10.82
CA ASN A 243 -9.34 15.13 9.86
C ASN A 243 -10.87 15.25 9.86
N THR A 244 -11.37 16.46 10.09
CA THR A 244 -12.81 16.76 10.26
C THR A 244 -13.64 16.38 9.03
N GLU A 245 -13.02 16.36 7.85
CA GLU A 245 -13.65 15.99 6.58
C GLU A 245 -14.01 14.49 6.52
N ASP A 246 -13.14 13.61 7.05
CA ASP A 246 -13.38 12.17 7.06
C ASP A 246 -14.50 11.77 8.03
N CYS A 247 -14.61 12.47 9.16
CA CYS A 247 -15.72 12.30 10.10
C CYS A 247 -17.07 12.65 9.46
N ALA A 248 -17.11 13.72 8.63
CA ALA A 248 -18.34 14.13 7.94
C ALA A 248 -18.77 13.08 6.90
N ALA A 249 -17.84 12.51 6.12
CA ALA A 249 -18.13 11.47 5.15
C ALA A 249 -18.69 10.20 5.80
N VAL A 250 -18.10 9.75 6.92
CA VAL A 250 -18.60 8.60 7.70
C VAL A 250 -19.99 8.90 8.25
N LEU A 251 -20.23 10.11 8.77
CA LEU A 251 -21.53 10.52 9.30
C LEU A 251 -22.61 10.55 8.22
N VAL A 252 -22.29 11.00 7.00
CA VAL A 252 -23.21 11.02 5.84
C VAL A 252 -23.53 9.60 5.36
N ILE A 253 -22.53 8.70 5.29
CA ILE A 253 -22.75 7.28 4.96
C ILE A 253 -23.64 6.62 6.03
N PHE A 254 -23.42 6.92 7.30
CA PHE A 254 -24.24 6.41 8.39
C PHE A 254 -25.68 6.94 8.36
N LEU A 255 -25.86 8.25 8.15
CA LEU A 255 -27.18 8.86 8.03
C LEU A 255 -27.94 8.31 6.81
N SER A 256 -27.29 8.17 5.67
CA SER A 256 -27.91 7.62 4.46
C SER A 256 -28.34 6.15 4.64
N ALA A 257 -27.54 5.32 5.32
CA ALA A 257 -27.93 3.96 5.70
C ALA A 257 -29.13 3.94 6.66
N PHE A 258 -29.19 4.87 7.62
CA PHE A 258 -30.32 5.01 8.55
C PHE A 258 -31.63 5.39 7.83
N PHE A 259 -31.57 6.26 6.81
CA PHE A 259 -32.74 6.69 6.07
C PHE A 259 -33.21 5.68 5.00
N MET A 260 -32.31 4.90 4.38
CA MET A 260 -32.70 3.90 3.38
C MET A 260 -33.55 2.76 3.95
N ASP A 261 -33.38 2.40 5.22
CA ASP A 261 -34.13 1.31 5.88
C ASP A 261 -35.59 1.68 6.23
N ILE A 262 -35.96 2.95 6.10
CA ILE A 262 -37.34 3.40 6.32
C ILE A 262 -38.26 3.04 5.14
N SER A 263 -37.72 2.70 3.95
CA SER A 263 -38.43 2.94 2.69
C SER A 263 -39.29 1.82 2.05
N PRO A 264 -39.10 0.49 2.25
CA PRO A 264 -39.99 -0.51 1.61
C PRO A 264 -40.86 -1.31 2.58
N LEU A 265 -40.29 -1.82 3.68
CA LEU A 265 -40.98 -2.74 4.60
C LEU A 265 -42.03 -2.04 5.47
N LYS A 266 -41.75 -0.81 5.93
CA LYS A 266 -42.76 0.03 6.59
C LYS A 266 -43.83 0.47 5.61
N LEU A 267 -43.48 0.85 4.38
CA LEU A 267 -44.45 1.19 3.34
C LEU A 267 -45.36 0.01 2.99
N GLN A 268 -44.82 -1.21 2.97
CA GLN A 268 -45.59 -2.43 2.72
C GLN A 268 -46.51 -2.77 3.92
N LYS A 269 -46.00 -2.73 5.15
CA LYS A 269 -46.83 -2.91 6.35
C LYS A 269 -47.90 -1.83 6.49
N TRP A 270 -47.60 -0.59 6.12
CA TRP A 270 -48.54 0.53 6.16
C TRP A 270 -49.59 0.44 5.04
N LYS A 271 -49.23 -0.13 3.86
CA LYS A 271 -50.19 -0.50 2.80
C LYS A 271 -51.06 -1.72 3.17
N GLU A 272 -50.54 -2.65 3.96
CA GLU A 272 -51.26 -3.87 4.37
C GLU A 272 -52.12 -3.68 5.64
N ALA A 273 -51.75 -2.77 6.54
CA ALA A 273 -52.49 -2.45 7.76
C ALA A 273 -53.95 -2.04 7.54
N PRO A 274 -54.30 -1.14 6.58
CA PRO A 274 -55.70 -0.79 6.31
C PRO A 274 -56.47 -1.92 5.63
N ARG A 275 -55.81 -2.86 4.93
CA ARG A 275 -56.48 -4.01 4.29
C ARG A 275 -56.93 -5.08 5.28
N LYS A 276 -56.28 -5.19 6.46
CA LYS A 276 -56.66 -6.16 7.49
C LYS A 276 -57.79 -5.67 8.42
N LYS A 277 -57.98 -4.36 8.57
CA LYS A 277 -58.97 -3.80 9.50
C LYS A 277 -60.44 -3.90 9.05
N GLY A 278 -60.71 -4.43 7.85
CA GLY A 278 -62.06 -4.47 7.27
C GLY A 278 -62.59 -5.84 6.84
N ARG A 279 -61.91 -6.96 7.13
CA ARG A 279 -62.35 -8.28 6.62
C ARG A 279 -62.45 -9.42 7.64
N ASP A 280 -61.95 -9.26 8.86
CA ASP A 280 -62.03 -10.31 9.87
C ASP A 280 -63.07 -9.93 10.93
N HIS A 281 -64.27 -10.51 10.85
CA HIS A 281 -65.28 -10.40 11.91
C HIS A 281 -64.71 -11.01 13.21
N GLU A 282 -64.77 -10.27 14.33
CA GLU A 282 -64.23 -10.64 15.67
C GLU A 282 -64.78 -11.95 16.28
N LEU A 283 -65.68 -12.64 15.58
CA LEU A 283 -66.39 -13.83 16.05
C LEU A 283 -65.63 -15.15 15.82
N PHE A 284 -64.55 -15.16 15.04
CA PHE A 284 -63.80 -16.37 14.71
C PHE A 284 -62.33 -16.26 15.11
N ILE A 285 -61.88 -17.18 15.97
CA ILE A 285 -60.46 -17.36 16.28
C ILE A 285 -59.98 -18.58 15.48
N PRO A 286 -58.92 -18.45 14.64
CA PRO A 286 -58.32 -19.60 13.98
C PRO A 286 -57.64 -20.49 15.03
N ILE A 287 -58.02 -21.77 15.09
CA ILE A 287 -57.38 -22.77 15.94
C ILE A 287 -56.59 -23.70 15.02
N SER A 288 -55.27 -23.79 15.23
CA SER A 288 -54.40 -24.74 14.50
C SER A 288 -54.70 -26.16 14.98
N LEU A 289 -55.07 -27.07 14.06
CA LEU A 289 -55.35 -28.48 14.36
C LEU A 289 -54.09 -29.37 14.41
N VAL A 290 -52.90 -28.81 14.17
CA VAL A 290 -51.65 -29.57 14.10
C VAL A 290 -50.63 -28.95 15.05
N SER A 291 -50.77 -29.21 16.35
CA SER A 291 -49.73 -28.95 17.36
C SER A 291 -49.09 -30.23 17.92
N VAL A 292 -49.39 -31.39 17.32
CA VAL A 292 -48.95 -32.69 17.85
C VAL A 292 -48.13 -33.41 16.79
N MET A 293 -46.88 -33.73 17.16
CA MET A 293 -45.85 -34.46 16.40
C MET A 293 -45.06 -33.69 15.35
N GLU A 294 -44.29 -32.69 15.77
CA GLU A 294 -42.96 -32.50 15.17
C GLU A 294 -41.97 -33.42 15.89
N TRP A 295 -41.77 -34.61 15.30
CA TRP A 295 -40.70 -35.52 15.67
C TRP A 295 -39.35 -34.76 15.71
N LYS A 296 -38.66 -34.85 16.86
CA LYS A 296 -37.22 -34.62 17.03
C LYS A 296 -36.43 -35.56 16.13
N THR A 297 -36.50 -35.37 14.81
CA THR A 297 -35.53 -35.99 13.91
C THR A 297 -34.26 -35.16 13.99
N ASP A 298 -33.17 -35.85 14.27
CA ASP A 298 -31.76 -35.45 14.42
C ASP A 298 -31.15 -34.71 13.20
N THR A 299 -32.00 -34.08 12.38
CA THR A 299 -31.68 -33.32 11.18
C THR A 299 -31.05 -31.96 11.49
N GLY A 300 -31.20 -31.45 12.72
CA GLY A 300 -30.57 -30.22 13.19
C GLY A 300 -29.04 -30.30 13.21
N GLN A 301 -28.47 -31.39 13.73
CA GLN A 301 -27.01 -31.56 13.79
C GLN A 301 -26.36 -31.72 12.41
N LYS A 302 -27.01 -32.43 11.47
CA LYS A 302 -26.51 -32.56 10.09
C LYS A 302 -26.51 -31.23 9.32
N LYS A 303 -27.41 -30.31 9.66
CA LYS A 303 -27.47 -28.97 9.05
C LYS A 303 -26.41 -28.03 9.63
N GLN A 304 -26.11 -28.13 10.93
CA GLN A 304 -25.02 -27.38 11.58
C GLN A 304 -23.63 -27.80 11.07
N ARG A 305 -23.36 -29.11 10.89
CA ARG A 305 -22.06 -29.58 10.37
C ARG A 305 -21.77 -29.10 8.94
N LYS A 306 -22.79 -28.89 8.10
CA LYS A 306 -22.59 -28.42 6.72
C LYS A 306 -22.08 -26.98 6.62
N ASN A 307 -22.27 -26.16 7.66
CA ASN A 307 -21.83 -24.76 7.66
C ASN A 307 -20.49 -24.55 8.37
N LEU A 308 -20.00 -25.52 9.15
CA LEU A 308 -18.69 -25.44 9.82
C LEU A 308 -17.52 -25.65 8.85
N VAL A 309 -17.66 -26.54 7.87
CA VAL A 309 -16.59 -26.88 6.91
C VAL A 309 -16.13 -25.65 6.10
N PRO A 310 -17.01 -24.81 5.52
CA PRO A 310 -16.59 -23.59 4.82
C PRO A 310 -15.87 -22.59 5.72
N ALA A 311 -16.31 -22.43 6.98
CA ALA A 311 -15.69 -21.52 7.94
C ALA A 311 -14.26 -21.95 8.29
N LEU A 312 -14.08 -23.25 8.50
CA LEU A 312 -12.78 -23.84 8.83
C LEU A 312 -11.83 -23.77 7.62
N LEU A 313 -12.34 -24.03 6.41
CA LEU A 313 -11.57 -23.88 5.18
C LEU A 313 -11.12 -22.43 4.97
N GLN A 314 -12.00 -21.46 5.27
CA GLN A 314 -11.70 -20.04 5.18
C GLN A 314 -10.63 -19.62 6.20
N ALA A 315 -10.73 -20.09 7.44
CA ALA A 315 -9.72 -19.85 8.47
C ALA A 315 -8.36 -20.45 8.10
N VAL A 316 -8.33 -21.70 7.60
CA VAL A 316 -7.08 -22.36 7.16
C VAL A 316 -6.44 -21.60 5.99
N LEU A 317 -7.22 -21.18 5.01
CA LEU A 317 -6.70 -20.47 3.85
C LEU A 317 -6.19 -19.06 4.23
N LEU A 318 -6.84 -18.40 5.17
CA LEU A 318 -6.36 -17.14 5.75
C LEU A 318 -5.07 -17.32 6.56
N ILE A 319 -4.97 -18.37 7.38
CA ILE A 319 -3.73 -18.71 8.09
C ILE A 319 -2.62 -19.02 7.10
N LEU A 320 -2.91 -19.74 6.01
CA LEU A 320 -1.94 -20.03 4.96
C LEU A 320 -1.45 -18.75 4.28
N VAL A 321 -2.37 -17.83 3.95
CA VAL A 321 -2.01 -16.50 3.42
C VAL A 321 -1.14 -15.75 4.43
N LEU A 322 -1.48 -15.80 5.73
CA LEU A 322 -0.70 -15.16 6.79
C LEU A 322 0.71 -15.74 6.89
N ILE A 323 0.85 -17.08 6.89
CA ILE A 323 2.15 -17.78 6.92
C ILE A 323 2.97 -17.45 5.67
N LEU A 324 2.34 -17.41 4.49
CA LEU A 324 3.01 -17.04 3.24
C LEU A 324 3.37 -15.56 3.17
N SER A 325 2.63 -14.70 3.90
CA SER A 325 2.92 -13.27 4.07
C SER A 325 3.96 -12.98 5.14
N VAL A 326 4.30 -13.93 6.02
CA VAL A 326 5.47 -13.79 6.90
C VAL A 326 6.70 -14.07 6.04
N THR A 327 7.11 -13.07 5.28
CA THR A 327 8.41 -13.09 4.62
C THR A 327 9.51 -12.93 5.67
N GLU A 328 10.64 -13.55 5.37
CA GLU A 328 11.84 -13.51 6.20
C GLU A 328 12.28 -12.05 6.39
N ASN A 329 12.25 -11.54 7.62
CA ASN A 329 12.77 -10.20 7.95
C ASN A 329 14.28 -10.20 7.74
N ARG A 330 14.71 -9.85 6.53
CA ARG A 330 16.11 -9.55 6.25
C ARG A 330 16.32 -8.09 6.52
N ASN A 331 17.06 -7.74 7.56
CA ASN A 331 17.45 -6.34 7.72
C ASN A 331 18.30 -5.96 6.50
N LEU A 332 17.73 -5.20 5.58
CA LEU A 332 18.44 -4.72 4.41
C LEU A 332 18.72 -3.26 4.67
N SER A 333 19.99 -2.93 4.69
CA SER A 333 20.42 -1.55 4.75
C SER A 333 20.46 -1.02 3.32
N VAL A 334 19.47 -0.23 2.94
CA VAL A 334 19.44 0.43 1.64
C VAL A 334 19.52 1.94 1.83
N PRO A 335 20.21 2.68 0.96
CA PRO A 335 20.21 4.13 0.95
C PRO A 335 18.83 4.65 0.56
N VAL A 336 18.22 5.45 1.42
CA VAL A 336 16.88 6.03 1.23
C VAL A 336 16.93 7.53 1.48
N PRO A 337 16.31 8.36 0.60
CA PRO A 337 16.07 9.75 0.88
C PRO A 337 15.08 9.87 2.04
N MET A 338 15.52 10.52 3.11
CA MET A 338 14.64 11.04 4.14
C MET A 338 14.06 12.36 3.64
N ALA A 339 12.73 12.45 3.60
CA ALA A 339 12.06 13.71 3.42
C ALA A 339 12.43 14.62 4.58
N VAL A 340 13.28 15.61 4.31
CA VAL A 340 13.58 16.67 5.27
C VAL A 340 12.34 17.56 5.32
N VAL A 341 11.61 17.51 6.43
CA VAL A 341 10.42 18.35 6.66
C VAL A 341 10.91 19.77 7.00
N MET A 342 11.46 20.46 6.01
CA MET A 342 11.73 21.88 6.08
C MET A 342 10.78 22.59 5.13
N GLU A 343 10.08 23.61 5.66
CA GLU A 343 9.13 24.47 4.92
C GLU A 343 9.80 25.11 3.70
N ASP A 344 11.14 25.30 3.75
CA ASP A 344 11.98 25.88 2.70
C ASP A 344 13.05 24.88 2.20
N SER A 345 12.66 23.64 1.87
CA SER A 345 13.57 22.64 1.28
C SER A 345 13.84 22.85 -0.22
N ASP A 346 14.09 24.11 -0.61
CA ASP A 346 14.43 24.47 -1.97
C ASP A 346 15.94 24.31 -2.23
N TRP A 347 16.32 24.24 -3.51
CA TRP A 347 17.73 24.11 -3.92
C TRP A 347 18.49 25.45 -3.84
N SER A 348 18.26 26.22 -2.76
CA SER A 348 18.94 27.49 -2.46
C SER A 348 20.15 27.28 -1.55
N TRP A 349 20.99 28.32 -1.41
CA TRP A 349 22.10 28.31 -0.44
C TRP A 349 21.61 28.05 0.99
N ASP A 350 20.53 28.72 1.41
CA ASP A 350 19.96 28.57 2.75
C ASP A 350 19.40 27.16 2.96
N GLY A 351 18.70 26.60 1.96
CA GLY A 351 18.18 25.25 1.99
C GLY A 351 19.28 24.19 2.14
N ILE A 352 20.38 24.34 1.40
CA ILE A 352 21.53 23.42 1.47
C ILE A 352 22.29 23.57 2.80
N ALA A 353 22.52 24.80 3.26
CA ALA A 353 23.22 25.07 4.52
C ALA A 353 22.43 24.59 5.75
N GLY A 354 21.10 24.51 5.66
CA GLY A 354 20.22 24.00 6.70
C GLY A 354 20.23 22.47 6.85
N LEU A 355 20.79 21.73 5.88
CA LEU A 355 20.86 20.27 5.94
C LEU A 355 21.95 19.81 6.91
N GLU A 356 21.61 18.83 7.74
CA GLU A 356 22.61 18.11 8.54
C GLU A 356 23.50 17.26 7.63
N MET A 357 24.82 17.35 7.84
CA MET A 357 25.76 16.48 7.17
C MET A 357 25.58 15.04 7.65
N SER A 358 25.44 14.12 6.69
CA SER A 358 25.31 12.70 6.98
C SER A 358 26.68 12.11 7.31
N THR A 359 26.73 11.30 8.36
CA THR A 359 27.97 10.63 8.76
C THR A 359 28.26 9.38 7.92
N ASP A 360 27.24 8.82 7.27
CA ASP A 360 27.34 7.53 6.59
C ASP A 360 27.32 7.63 5.07
N ILE A 361 26.30 8.26 4.48
CA ILE A 361 26.13 8.39 3.02
C ILE A 361 26.07 9.88 2.68
N PRO A 362 26.96 10.38 1.81
CA PRO A 362 27.01 11.81 1.51
C PRO A 362 25.73 12.26 0.81
N GLY A 363 25.14 13.36 1.27
CA GLY A 363 23.96 13.99 0.68
C GLY A 363 24.35 15.11 -0.30
N VAL A 364 23.40 16.04 -0.50
CA VAL A 364 23.62 17.22 -1.34
C VAL A 364 24.72 18.15 -0.80
N PRO A 365 24.80 18.48 0.51
CA PRO A 365 25.84 19.36 1.03
C PRO A 365 27.24 18.80 0.78
N GLU A 366 27.48 17.53 1.07
CA GLU A 366 28.79 16.90 0.88
C GLU A 366 29.19 16.83 -0.59
N MET A 367 28.22 16.68 -1.50
CA MET A 367 28.48 16.75 -2.94
C MET A 367 28.84 18.17 -3.41
N LEU A 368 28.25 19.21 -2.81
CA LEU A 368 28.61 20.60 -3.08
C LEU A 368 30.00 20.92 -2.53
N MET A 369 30.29 20.48 -1.30
CA MET A 369 31.61 20.56 -0.67
C MET A 369 32.66 19.87 -1.52
N HIS A 370 32.34 18.67 -2.03
CA HIS A 370 33.20 17.93 -2.95
C HIS A 370 33.55 18.74 -4.18
N ARG A 371 32.54 19.31 -4.85
CA ARG A 371 32.78 20.14 -6.02
C ARG A 371 33.67 21.35 -5.71
N ALA A 372 33.30 22.12 -4.69
CA ALA A 372 34.06 23.31 -4.30
C ALA A 372 35.50 22.97 -3.88
N TYR A 373 35.68 21.88 -3.15
CA TYR A 373 36.99 21.39 -2.74
C TYR A 373 37.83 20.98 -3.95
N GLN A 374 37.28 20.21 -4.88
CA GLN A 374 38.01 19.78 -6.09
C GLN A 374 38.40 20.99 -6.96
N GLU A 375 37.54 21.99 -7.11
CA GLU A 375 37.85 23.22 -7.86
C GLU A 375 38.91 24.08 -7.15
N SER A 376 38.90 24.12 -5.83
CA SER A 376 39.82 24.94 -5.02
C SER A 376 41.12 24.24 -4.66
N LEU A 377 41.21 22.92 -4.81
CA LEU A 377 42.37 22.12 -4.42
C LEU A 377 43.70 22.59 -5.04
N PRO A 378 43.80 22.93 -6.34
CA PRO A 378 45.04 23.46 -6.94
C PRO A 378 45.52 24.77 -6.30
N TYR A 379 44.63 25.43 -5.56
CA TYR A 379 44.81 26.74 -4.97
C TYR A 379 44.89 26.69 -3.43
N GLY A 380 45.02 25.47 -2.86
CA GLY A 380 45.11 25.28 -1.41
C GLY A 380 43.78 25.36 -0.67
N GLY A 381 42.66 25.13 -1.37
CA GLY A 381 41.34 25.06 -0.77
C GLY A 381 41.23 24.00 0.31
N THR A 382 40.25 24.17 1.21
CA THR A 382 39.98 23.25 2.33
C THR A 382 38.60 22.63 2.19
N TRP A 383 38.41 21.42 2.72
CA TRP A 383 37.13 20.73 2.71
C TRP A 383 36.12 21.43 3.64
N HIS A 384 35.26 22.25 3.08
CA HIS A 384 34.15 22.90 3.79
C HIS A 384 33.02 23.26 2.80
N LEU A 385 31.83 23.54 3.32
CA LEU A 385 30.71 24.04 2.53
C LEU A 385 30.96 25.53 2.27
N PRO A 386 31.12 25.96 1.01
CA PRO A 386 31.36 27.37 0.72
C PRO A 386 30.17 28.21 1.15
N LEU A 387 30.43 29.45 1.56
CA LEU A 387 29.37 30.44 1.81
C LEU A 387 28.97 31.16 0.52
N GLU A 388 27.73 31.64 0.45
CA GLU A 388 27.29 32.44 -0.70
C GLU A 388 28.17 33.70 -0.84
N GLY A 389 28.73 33.88 -2.04
CA GLY A 389 29.63 34.99 -2.37
C GLY A 389 31.07 34.78 -1.88
N GLU A 390 31.38 33.66 -1.25
CA GLU A 390 32.75 33.30 -0.91
C GLU A 390 33.59 33.23 -2.20
N SER A 391 34.79 33.82 -2.14
CA SER A 391 35.66 33.96 -3.30
C SER A 391 37.00 33.29 -3.04
N LEU A 392 37.38 32.37 -3.92
CA LEU A 392 38.71 31.79 -3.95
C LEU A 392 39.68 32.79 -4.58
N THR A 393 40.72 33.18 -3.83
CA THR A 393 41.71 34.16 -4.30
C THR A 393 43.11 33.58 -4.33
N LEU A 394 43.90 34.05 -5.30
CA LEU A 394 45.32 33.74 -5.41
C LEU A 394 46.17 34.99 -5.30
N PRO A 395 47.27 34.95 -4.53
CA PRO A 395 48.26 36.01 -4.57
C PRO A 395 48.96 35.99 -5.94
N VAL A 396 48.86 37.10 -6.67
CA VAL A 396 49.57 37.34 -7.92
C VAL A 396 50.57 38.46 -7.70
N TYR A 397 51.82 38.18 -8.01
CA TYR A 397 52.90 39.13 -7.89
C TYR A 397 53.22 39.71 -9.27
N LYS A 398 53.18 41.03 -9.39
CA LYS A 398 53.54 41.75 -10.61
C LYS A 398 54.63 42.77 -10.29
N MET A 399 55.58 42.91 -11.20
CA MET A 399 56.61 43.94 -11.14
C MET A 399 56.03 45.23 -11.73
N GLU A 400 55.85 46.26 -10.90
CA GLU A 400 55.36 47.58 -11.32
C GLU A 400 56.38 48.63 -10.85
N ASP A 401 56.90 49.45 -11.76
CA ASP A 401 57.90 50.50 -11.48
C ASP A 401 59.17 50.01 -10.73
N GLY A 402 59.55 48.75 -10.93
CA GLY A 402 60.69 48.14 -10.24
C GLY A 402 60.40 47.64 -8.82
N GLU A 403 59.16 47.75 -8.34
CA GLU A 403 58.68 47.18 -7.07
C GLU A 403 57.78 45.96 -7.26
N LEU A 404 58.00 44.90 -6.47
CA LEU A 404 57.20 43.68 -6.54
C LEU A 404 55.91 43.92 -5.76
N ARG A 405 54.79 44.08 -6.48
CA ARG A 405 53.48 44.30 -5.88
C ARG A 405 52.67 43.02 -5.89
N SER A 406 52.12 42.67 -4.73
CA SER A 406 51.14 41.60 -4.60
C SER A 406 49.74 42.15 -4.79
N SER A 407 48.93 41.48 -5.61
CA SER A 407 47.48 41.66 -5.67
C SER A 407 46.79 40.32 -5.51
N LEU A 408 45.54 40.32 -5.05
CA LEU A 408 44.71 39.12 -5.00
C LEU A 408 43.93 39.02 -6.30
N LYS A 409 44.08 37.92 -7.02
CA LYS A 409 43.26 37.58 -8.18
C LYS A 409 42.14 36.64 -7.71
N VAL A 410 40.89 37.04 -7.91
CA VAL A 410 39.74 36.15 -7.73
C VAL A 410 39.77 35.09 -8.85
N VAL A 411 39.70 33.83 -8.46
CA VAL A 411 39.72 32.67 -9.37
C VAL A 411 38.32 32.11 -9.56
N GLN A 412 37.57 31.99 -8.47
CA GLN A 412 36.21 31.47 -8.44
C GLN A 412 35.43 32.23 -7.37
N THR A 413 34.15 32.49 -7.64
CA THR A 413 33.19 32.96 -6.65
C THR A 413 32.07 31.92 -6.56
N TYR A 414 31.68 31.55 -5.35
CA TYR A 414 30.59 30.61 -5.10
C TYR A 414 29.29 31.39 -4.93
N ASP A 415 28.74 31.85 -6.05
CA ASP A 415 27.48 32.60 -6.09
C ASP A 415 26.29 31.71 -6.55
N GLN A 416 25.12 32.33 -6.70
CA GLN A 416 23.91 31.62 -7.16
C GLN A 416 24.05 31.08 -8.59
N GLU A 417 24.86 31.70 -9.44
CA GLU A 417 25.13 31.22 -10.80
C GLU A 417 25.93 29.91 -10.73
N TRP A 418 27.02 29.89 -9.94
CA TRP A 418 27.80 28.68 -9.70
C TRP A 418 26.96 27.54 -9.11
N LEU A 419 26.11 27.84 -8.11
CA LEU A 419 25.23 26.83 -7.51
C LEU A 419 24.24 26.27 -8.55
N THR A 420 23.65 27.13 -9.38
CA THR A 420 22.70 26.72 -10.42
C THR A 420 23.39 25.83 -11.47
N ASP A 421 24.59 26.20 -11.89
CA ASP A 421 25.41 25.43 -12.82
C ASP A 421 25.78 24.06 -12.23
N PHE A 422 26.17 24.04 -10.95
CA PHE A 422 26.43 22.80 -10.22
C PHE A 422 25.19 21.89 -10.22
N ILE A 423 24.02 22.40 -9.82
CA ILE A 423 22.76 21.63 -9.75
C ILE A 423 22.39 21.06 -11.12
N ASN A 424 22.55 21.85 -12.18
CA ASN A 424 22.29 21.40 -13.54
C ASN A 424 23.29 20.32 -13.98
N GLY A 425 24.55 20.43 -13.57
CA GLY A 425 25.60 19.46 -13.87
C GLY A 425 25.42 18.11 -13.16
N ILE A 426 25.14 18.12 -11.84
CA ILE A 426 24.98 16.88 -11.04
C ILE A 426 23.77 16.05 -11.46
N SER A 427 22.81 16.66 -12.16
CA SER A 427 21.58 15.99 -12.59
C SER A 427 21.79 14.95 -13.68
N GLN A 428 23.00 14.79 -14.22
CA GLN A 428 23.22 13.94 -15.39
C GLN A 428 23.73 12.54 -15.04
N GLU A 429 24.44 12.35 -13.93
CA GLU A 429 25.14 11.09 -13.64
C GLU A 429 25.27 10.80 -12.13
N GLY A 430 25.52 9.51 -11.82
CA GLY A 430 25.90 9.05 -10.48
C GLY A 430 24.88 9.30 -9.36
N PRO A 431 25.33 9.50 -8.10
CA PRO A 431 24.43 9.78 -6.99
C PRO A 431 23.67 11.11 -7.16
N GLY A 432 24.24 12.07 -7.90
CA GLY A 432 23.58 13.34 -8.19
C GLY A 432 22.26 13.16 -8.94
N LEU A 433 22.19 12.19 -9.86
CA LEU A 433 20.95 11.86 -10.56
C LEU A 433 19.88 11.24 -9.63
N LEU A 434 20.29 10.44 -8.63
CA LEU A 434 19.37 9.93 -7.59
C LEU A 434 18.85 11.07 -6.72
N LEU A 435 19.75 11.89 -6.18
CA LEU A 435 19.43 13.03 -5.31
C LEU A 435 18.50 14.02 -6.01
N ARG A 436 18.73 14.28 -7.30
CA ARG A 436 17.93 15.24 -8.07
C ARG A 436 16.52 14.74 -8.41
N SER A 437 16.30 13.42 -8.41
CA SER A 437 15.01 12.82 -8.69
C SER A 437 13.97 13.05 -7.61
N GLU A 438 14.40 13.50 -6.43
CA GLU A 438 13.52 13.86 -5.32
C GLU A 438 12.92 15.27 -5.49
N ALA A 439 11.72 15.48 -4.92
CA ALA A 439 10.97 16.73 -5.08
C ALA A 439 11.62 17.93 -4.38
N GLY A 440 12.45 17.69 -3.36
CA GLY A 440 13.18 18.70 -2.58
C GLY A 440 14.64 18.30 -2.40
N LEU A 441 15.28 18.84 -1.37
CA LEU A 441 16.63 18.45 -0.96
C LEU A 441 16.59 17.20 -0.05
N PRO A 442 16.97 16.00 -0.53
CA PRO A 442 16.93 14.82 0.31
C PRO A 442 18.17 14.73 1.21
N ALA A 443 17.96 14.41 2.49
CA ALA A 443 19.00 13.85 3.33
C ALA A 443 19.02 12.34 3.10
N VAL A 444 20.19 11.72 2.90
CA VAL A 444 20.24 10.28 2.63
C VAL A 444 20.67 9.53 3.88
N THR A 445 19.86 8.54 4.26
CA THR A 445 20.15 7.64 5.38
C THR A 445 20.19 6.20 4.93
N MET A 446 20.78 5.37 5.78
CA MET A 446 20.70 3.93 5.70
C MET A 446 19.40 3.49 6.35
N ALA A 447 18.36 3.21 5.56
CA ALA A 447 17.17 2.62 6.11
C ALA A 447 17.43 1.14 6.36
N ILE A 448 17.34 0.72 7.63
CA ILE A 448 17.22 -0.68 8.00
C ILE A 448 15.74 -1.05 7.79
N GLU A 449 15.35 -1.27 6.55
CA GLU A 449 14.02 -1.79 6.30
C GLU A 449 14.04 -3.31 6.42
N THR A 450 13.11 -3.83 7.21
CA THR A 450 12.68 -5.23 7.10
C THR A 450 11.75 -5.31 5.89
N PRO A 451 12.19 -5.88 4.76
CA PRO A 451 11.40 -5.96 3.54
C PRO A 451 10.12 -6.73 3.86
N GLY A 452 9.00 -6.02 3.77
CA GLY A 452 7.69 -6.62 3.61
C GLY A 452 7.20 -7.48 4.77
N ALA A 453 7.61 -7.23 6.02
CA ALA A 453 6.69 -7.61 7.10
C ALA A 453 5.38 -6.88 6.79
N PRO A 454 4.25 -7.59 6.57
CA PRO A 454 2.97 -6.93 6.38
C PRO A 454 2.83 -5.96 7.56
N SER A 455 2.59 -4.68 7.26
CA SER A 455 2.53 -3.66 8.29
C SER A 455 1.63 -4.16 9.42
N THR A 456 1.94 -3.81 10.67
CA THR A 456 1.09 -4.21 11.81
C THR A 456 -0.38 -3.84 11.55
N GLU A 457 -0.63 -2.78 10.79
CA GLU A 457 -1.91 -2.36 10.24
C GLU A 457 -2.50 -3.36 9.23
N GLY A 458 -1.72 -3.84 8.26
CA GLY A 458 -2.13 -4.89 7.33
C GLY A 458 -2.44 -6.22 8.02
N LEU A 459 -1.61 -6.64 8.99
CA LEU A 459 -1.85 -7.83 9.80
C LEU A 459 -3.09 -7.71 10.68
N THR A 460 -3.31 -6.56 11.29
CA THR A 460 -4.51 -6.31 12.11
C THR A 460 -5.76 -6.24 11.26
N ALA A 461 -5.73 -5.58 10.09
CA ALA A 461 -6.84 -5.59 9.14
C ALA A 461 -7.20 -7.02 8.69
N LEU A 462 -6.18 -7.84 8.36
CA LEU A 462 -6.35 -9.24 8.00
C LEU A 462 -6.95 -10.06 9.17
N ALA A 463 -6.44 -9.87 10.39
CA ALA A 463 -6.95 -10.53 11.60
C ALA A 463 -8.42 -10.15 11.89
N VAL A 464 -8.77 -8.87 11.72
CA VAL A 464 -10.17 -8.42 11.83
C VAL A 464 -11.03 -9.09 10.77
N PHE A 465 -10.58 -9.17 9.51
CA PHE A 465 -11.29 -9.89 8.46
C PHE A 465 -11.51 -11.37 8.79
N ILE A 466 -10.53 -12.05 9.39
CA ILE A 466 -10.64 -13.44 9.87
C ILE A 466 -11.74 -13.54 10.93
N ILE A 467 -11.65 -12.73 11.98
CA ILE A 467 -12.60 -12.76 13.10
C ILE A 467 -14.01 -12.47 12.60
N LEU A 468 -14.16 -11.47 11.73
CA LEU A 468 -15.45 -11.07 11.15
C LEU A 468 -16.05 -12.18 10.28
N GLY A 469 -15.25 -12.82 9.43
CA GLY A 469 -15.67 -13.94 8.60
C GLY A 469 -16.12 -15.14 9.44
N ILE A 470 -15.38 -15.48 10.50
CA ILE A 470 -15.73 -16.53 11.45
C ILE A 470 -17.04 -16.18 12.17
N LEU A 471 -17.18 -14.96 12.69
CA LEU A 471 -18.39 -14.49 13.38
C LEU A 471 -19.61 -14.54 12.46
N LEU A 472 -19.51 -14.06 11.22
CA LEU A 472 -20.60 -14.12 10.24
C LEU A 472 -21.02 -15.57 9.94
N SER A 473 -20.04 -16.46 9.81
CA SER A 473 -20.30 -17.87 9.55
C SER A 473 -20.98 -18.55 10.73
N LEU A 474 -20.50 -18.30 11.96
CA LEU A 474 -21.11 -18.76 13.21
C LEU A 474 -22.53 -18.20 13.40
N MET A 475 -22.76 -16.92 13.10
CA MET A 475 -24.09 -16.30 13.16
C MET A 475 -25.06 -16.84 12.10
N SER A 476 -24.56 -17.36 10.97
CA SER A 476 -25.37 -18.09 10.00
C SER A 476 -25.70 -19.51 10.48
N ALA A 477 -24.74 -20.18 11.14
CA ALA A 477 -24.86 -21.55 11.62
C ALA A 477 -25.70 -21.66 12.90
N ALA A 478 -25.69 -20.64 13.76
CA ALA A 478 -26.47 -20.57 15.00
C ALA A 478 -27.99 -20.42 14.75
N GLY A 479 -28.45 -20.41 13.50
CA GLY A 479 -29.88 -20.41 13.22
C GLY A 479 -30.59 -19.13 13.67
N PHE A 480 -29.86 -18.03 13.84
CA PHE A 480 -30.41 -16.69 14.13
C PHE A 480 -31.20 -16.10 12.93
N THR A 481 -31.66 -16.94 12.01
CA THR A 481 -32.89 -16.71 11.29
C THR A 481 -34.02 -16.88 12.30
N GLY A 482 -34.38 -15.79 12.98
CA GLY A 482 -35.52 -15.74 13.88
C GLY A 482 -36.70 -16.50 13.27
N GLY A 483 -37.32 -17.34 14.10
CA GLY A 483 -38.37 -18.30 13.75
C GLY A 483 -39.64 -17.68 13.18
N HIS A 484 -39.55 -16.98 12.04
CA HIS A 484 -40.70 -16.61 11.22
C HIS A 484 -41.11 -17.73 10.26
N SER A 485 -40.51 -18.92 10.39
CA SER A 485 -40.98 -20.13 9.72
C SER A 485 -42.36 -20.59 10.23
N GLU A 486 -42.83 -20.12 11.39
CA GLU A 486 -44.16 -20.48 11.87
C GLU A 486 -45.29 -19.69 11.17
N ASP A 487 -45.09 -18.41 10.85
CA ASP A 487 -46.17 -17.57 10.31
C ASP A 487 -46.55 -17.85 8.86
N TYR A 488 -45.62 -18.38 8.04
CA TYR A 488 -45.91 -18.68 6.63
C TYR A 488 -46.38 -20.13 6.37
N ARG A 489 -46.25 -21.03 7.35
CA ARG A 489 -46.79 -22.41 7.23
C ARG A 489 -48.30 -22.49 7.47
N MET A 490 -48.93 -21.44 7.98
CA MET A 490 -50.38 -21.34 8.15
C MET A 490 -51.17 -21.19 6.83
N ARG A 491 -50.53 -20.98 5.67
CA ARG A 491 -51.27 -20.64 4.44
C ARG A 491 -51.92 -21.80 3.69
N ASN A 492 -51.56 -23.06 3.98
CA ASN A 492 -52.11 -24.23 3.25
C ASN A 492 -52.58 -25.38 4.16
N HIS A 493 -52.59 -25.21 5.47
CA HIS A 493 -53.17 -26.22 6.36
C HIS A 493 -54.58 -25.80 6.74
N LEU A 494 -55.54 -26.72 6.54
CA LEU A 494 -56.96 -26.59 6.88
C LEU A 494 -57.12 -25.93 8.26
N SER A 495 -57.42 -24.63 8.27
CA SER A 495 -57.86 -23.94 9.47
C SER A 495 -59.39 -24.03 9.50
N ILE A 496 -59.91 -24.65 10.55
CA ILE A 496 -61.36 -24.67 10.80
C ILE A 496 -61.66 -23.44 11.68
N LEU A 497 -62.54 -22.56 11.19
CA LEU A 497 -62.99 -21.40 11.95
C LEU A 497 -63.96 -21.84 13.04
N ARG A 498 -63.58 -21.71 14.31
CA ARG A 498 -64.47 -21.98 15.45
C ARG A 498 -65.17 -20.68 15.85
N ARG A 499 -66.50 -20.66 15.83
CA ARG A 499 -67.31 -19.54 16.32
C ARG A 499 -67.15 -19.44 17.84
N LYS A 500 -66.84 -18.26 18.38
CA LYS A 500 -66.92 -18.00 19.83
C LYS A 500 -68.34 -18.33 20.30
N GLN A 501 -68.51 -19.36 21.14
CA GLN A 501 -69.76 -19.54 21.86
C GLN A 501 -69.89 -18.37 22.84
N GLN A 502 -70.91 -17.53 22.65
CA GLN A 502 -71.31 -16.56 23.65
C GLN A 502 -71.89 -17.35 24.82
N ALA A 503 -71.14 -17.42 25.93
CA ALA A 503 -71.71 -17.81 27.21
C ALA A 503 -72.69 -16.70 27.60
N ALA A 504 -73.97 -17.04 27.68
CA ALA A 504 -75.03 -16.19 28.25
C ALA A 504 -74.99 -16.27 29.77
#